data_AF-A0A8T3QK38-F1
#
_entry.id   AF-A0A8T3QK38-F1
#
_cell.length_a   1.000
_cell.length_b   1.000
_cell.length_c   1.000
_cell.angle_alpha   90.00
_cell.angle_beta   90.00
_cell.angle_gamma   90.00
#
_symmetry.space_group_name_H-M   'P 1'
#
loop_
_entity.id
_entity.type
_entity.pdbx_description
1 polymer ?
#
loop_
_entity_poly.entity_id
_entity_poly.type
_entity_poly.pdbx_seq_one_letter_code
_entity_poly.pdbx_strand_id
1 'polypeptide(L)'
;MINSRGSKPGIDPATHNDASAPVHLRSGLLAGAIAAVAFTAIHHIFISNIWYALFPMMVAGALCGMCIAWTYRLLIVVPSPGSWLRYNLTYLALFGVLASASLIAFEPVSTIQELMAVRGPPEKLIGQAMPVTVGFVLLAAALVGLLFGRRWWHFGPILVTVAVLVLFLGLNVSVTGLVEFGAGDLHLLAELFGLILVLNGAFVATFIALEWRNLMRPLHAGSGDGRVGRDPSSGTDDQGRGYASPQEARGAARAADTGRVAEARKDWRQCGR
;
A
#
# COMPACT_ATOMS: atom_id res chain seq x y z
N MET A 1 42.44 -2.44 36.00
CA MET A 1 41.02 -2.27 35.56
C MET A 1 41.02 -2.05 34.05
N ILE A 2 40.73 -3.09 33.27
CA ILE A 2 40.70 -3.04 31.80
C ILE A 2 39.22 -2.99 31.40
N ASN A 3 38.80 -1.86 30.86
CA ASN A 3 37.42 -1.60 30.47
C ASN A 3 37.19 -2.14 29.05
N SER A 4 36.86 -3.43 28.94
CA SER A 4 36.51 -4.08 27.69
C SER A 4 35.12 -3.62 27.22
N ARG A 5 35.10 -2.47 26.53
CA ARG A 5 33.93 -2.06 25.74
C ARG A 5 33.72 -3.06 24.61
N GLY A 6 32.86 -4.04 24.86
CA GLY A 6 32.35 -4.95 23.84
C GLY A 6 31.68 -4.15 22.74
N SER A 7 32.34 -4.10 21.58
CA SER A 7 31.76 -3.63 20.33
C SER A 7 30.50 -4.45 20.06
N LYS A 8 29.32 -3.83 20.20
CA LYS A 8 28.09 -4.44 19.71
C LYS A 8 28.21 -4.48 18.18
N PRO A 9 28.08 -5.64 17.53
CA PRO A 9 28.08 -5.71 16.08
C PRO A 9 26.99 -4.76 15.58
N GLY A 10 27.41 -3.72 14.87
CA GLY A 10 26.52 -2.79 14.21
C GLY A 10 25.70 -3.58 13.21
N ILE A 11 24.44 -3.84 13.54
CA ILE A 11 23.47 -4.31 12.57
C ILE A 11 23.26 -3.12 11.65
N ASP A 12 23.95 -3.12 10.51
CA ASP A 12 23.70 -2.14 9.45
C ASP A 12 22.25 -2.34 8.98
N PRO A 13 21.33 -1.40 9.26
CA PRO A 13 19.92 -1.55 8.89
C PRO A 13 19.68 -1.43 7.39
N ALA A 14 20.73 -1.30 6.57
CA ALA A 14 20.67 -0.92 5.18
C ALA A 14 20.85 -2.07 4.17
N THR A 15 21.35 -3.25 4.56
CA THR A 15 21.82 -4.23 3.56
C THR A 15 20.87 -5.40 3.27
N HIS A 16 19.70 -5.47 3.91
CA HIS A 16 18.83 -6.67 3.83
C HIS A 16 17.59 -6.56 2.92
N ASN A 17 17.37 -5.44 2.21
CA ASN A 17 16.11 -5.19 1.50
C ASN A 17 16.14 -5.23 -0.04
N ASP A 18 17.30 -5.27 -0.70
CA ASP A 18 17.33 -4.94 -2.13
C ASP A 18 16.89 -6.05 -3.10
N ALA A 19 17.04 -7.32 -2.75
CA ALA A 19 16.72 -8.42 -3.68
C ALA A 19 15.21 -8.60 -3.94
N SER A 20 14.33 -8.13 -3.03
CA SER A 20 12.88 -8.34 -3.12
C SER A 20 12.11 -7.19 -3.79
N ALA A 21 12.70 -5.98 -3.82
CA ALA A 21 12.11 -4.81 -4.45
C ALA A 21 11.72 -5.00 -5.93
N PRO A 22 12.57 -5.57 -6.81
CA PRO A 22 12.23 -5.72 -8.23
C PRO A 22 11.08 -6.70 -8.48
N VAL A 23 10.89 -7.70 -7.61
CA VAL A 23 9.84 -8.72 -7.79
C VAL A 23 8.45 -8.10 -7.56
N HIS A 24 8.27 -7.33 -6.50
CA HIS A 24 6.98 -6.70 -6.20
C HIS A 24 6.55 -5.66 -7.22
N LEU A 25 7.50 -4.87 -7.74
CA LEU A 25 7.23 -3.91 -8.81
C LEU A 25 6.77 -4.61 -10.09
N ARG A 26 7.42 -5.72 -10.45
CA ARG A 26 7.02 -6.54 -11.59
C ARG A 26 5.62 -7.13 -11.41
N SER A 27 5.30 -7.64 -10.22
CA SER A 27 3.97 -8.18 -9.92
C SER A 27 2.89 -7.09 -10.02
N GLY A 28 3.15 -5.89 -9.49
CA GLY A 28 2.25 -4.74 -9.63
C GLY A 28 2.03 -4.32 -11.08
N LEU A 29 3.11 -4.25 -11.85
CA LEU A 29 3.08 -3.93 -13.27
C LEU A 29 2.22 -4.92 -14.07
N LEU A 30 2.48 -6.22 -13.90
CA LEU A 30 1.74 -7.29 -14.58
C LEU A 30 0.28 -7.33 -14.16
N ALA A 31 0.00 -7.21 -12.85
CA ALA A 31 -1.37 -7.17 -12.35
C ALA A 31 -2.15 -5.99 -12.93
N GLY A 32 -1.52 -4.82 -13.05
CA GLY A 32 -2.12 -3.64 -13.67
C GLY A 32 -2.43 -3.83 -15.15
N ALA A 33 -1.50 -4.40 -15.92
CA ALA A 33 -1.71 -4.72 -17.33
C ALA A 33 -2.84 -5.75 -17.54
N ILE A 34 -2.88 -6.81 -16.72
CA ILE A 34 -3.93 -7.83 -16.77
C ILE A 34 -5.30 -7.25 -16.39
N ALA A 35 -5.35 -6.39 -15.37
CA ALA A 35 -6.57 -5.69 -15.00
C ALA A 35 -7.11 -4.81 -16.13
N ALA A 36 -6.23 -4.14 -16.88
CA ALA A 36 -6.61 -3.37 -18.07
C ALA A 36 -7.20 -4.26 -19.17
N VAL A 37 -6.61 -5.44 -19.44
CA VAL A 37 -7.15 -6.41 -20.40
C VAL A 37 -8.55 -6.89 -19.97
N ALA A 38 -8.72 -7.23 -18.69
CA ALA A 38 -10.02 -7.65 -18.14
C ALA A 38 -11.06 -6.53 -18.26
N PHE A 39 -10.68 -5.29 -17.94
CA PHE A 39 -11.52 -4.12 -18.15
C PHE A 39 -11.93 -3.95 -19.61
N THR A 40 -10.99 -4.02 -20.56
CA THR A 40 -11.26 -3.90 -22.00
C THR A 40 -12.24 -4.97 -22.48
N ALA A 41 -12.06 -6.22 -22.06
CA ALA A 41 -12.94 -7.32 -22.43
C ALA A 41 -14.36 -7.13 -21.89
N ILE A 42 -14.50 -6.72 -20.63
CA ILE A 42 -15.81 -6.53 -19.99
C ILE A 42 -16.49 -5.27 -20.56
N HIS A 43 -15.75 -4.19 -20.73
CA HIS A 43 -16.25 -2.98 -21.38
C HIS A 43 -16.77 -3.25 -22.80
N HIS A 44 -16.09 -4.13 -23.55
CA HIS A 44 -16.54 -4.55 -24.89
C HIS A 44 -17.90 -5.26 -24.86
N ILE A 45 -18.17 -6.06 -23.83
CA ILE A 45 -19.42 -6.81 -23.69
C ILE A 45 -20.58 -5.90 -23.29
N PHE A 46 -20.34 -4.94 -22.39
CA PHE A 46 -21.41 -4.15 -21.78
C PHE A 46 -21.64 -2.78 -22.43
N ILE A 47 -20.60 -2.06 -22.82
CA ILE A 47 -20.70 -0.65 -23.25
C ILE A 47 -20.39 -0.53 -24.74
N SER A 48 -19.13 -0.73 -25.12
CA SER A 48 -18.67 -0.52 -26.49
C SER A 48 -17.31 -1.14 -26.74
N ASN A 49 -17.04 -1.41 -28.02
CA ASN A 49 -15.75 -1.91 -28.49
C ASN A 49 -14.65 -0.85 -28.31
N ILE A 50 -13.81 -1.04 -27.30
CA ILE A 50 -12.65 -0.20 -27.00
C ILE A 50 -11.31 -0.90 -27.22
N TRP A 51 -11.28 -1.99 -27.99
CA TRP A 51 -10.06 -2.76 -28.23
C TRP A 51 -8.94 -1.93 -28.90
N TYR A 52 -9.31 -0.89 -29.67
CA TYR A 52 -8.35 0.04 -30.26
C TYR A 52 -7.53 0.82 -29.21
N ALA A 53 -8.06 0.99 -27.99
CA ALA A 53 -7.39 1.66 -26.87
C ALA A 53 -6.66 0.67 -25.93
N LEU A 54 -6.64 -0.63 -26.23
CA LEU A 54 -6.07 -1.64 -25.34
C LEU A 54 -4.62 -1.33 -24.98
N PHE A 55 -3.78 -1.01 -25.96
CA PHE A 55 -2.35 -0.76 -25.71
C PHE A 55 -2.10 0.41 -24.75
N PRO A 56 -2.62 1.63 -24.99
CA PRO A 56 -2.44 2.73 -24.04
C PRO A 56 -3.06 2.42 -22.67
N MET A 57 -4.20 1.70 -22.62
CA MET A 57 -4.80 1.28 -21.35
C MET A 57 -3.94 0.28 -20.57
N MET A 58 -3.29 -0.66 -21.25
CA MET A 58 -2.34 -1.59 -20.62
C MET A 58 -1.15 -0.85 -20.04
N VAL A 59 -0.61 0.15 -20.75
CA VAL A 59 0.49 0.99 -20.25
C VAL A 59 0.05 1.78 -19.02
N ALA A 60 -1.12 2.44 -19.08
CA ALA A 60 -1.68 3.16 -17.95
C ALA A 60 -1.90 2.24 -16.73
N GLY A 61 -2.51 1.08 -16.95
CA GLY A 61 -2.74 0.06 -15.93
C GLY A 61 -1.44 -0.45 -15.31
N ALA A 62 -0.43 -0.74 -16.14
CA ALA A 62 0.90 -1.16 -15.71
C ALA A 62 1.59 -0.11 -14.82
N LEU A 63 1.55 1.17 -15.21
CA LEU A 63 2.11 2.26 -14.41
C LEU A 63 1.37 2.44 -13.09
N CYS A 64 0.03 2.43 -13.11
CA CYS A 64 -0.80 2.50 -11.91
C CYS A 64 -0.49 1.34 -10.95
N GLY A 65 -0.46 0.11 -11.45
CA GLY A 65 -0.19 -1.08 -10.67
C GLY A 65 1.21 -1.09 -10.06
N MET A 66 2.22 -0.63 -10.82
CA MET A 66 3.59 -0.45 -10.33
C MET A 66 3.64 0.57 -9.19
N CYS A 67 3.00 1.75 -9.34
CA CYS A 67 2.97 2.79 -8.31
C CYS A 67 2.27 2.32 -7.02
N ILE A 68 1.14 1.61 -7.13
CA ILE A 68 0.44 1.03 -5.97
C ILE A 68 1.33 -0.01 -5.27
N ALA A 69 1.92 -0.95 -6.01
CA ALA A 69 2.77 -1.98 -5.43
C ALA A 69 4.02 -1.38 -4.77
N TRP A 70 4.60 -0.36 -5.39
CA TRP A 70 5.75 0.38 -4.85
C TRP A 70 5.42 1.04 -3.51
N THR A 71 4.35 1.84 -3.46
CA THR A 71 3.96 2.54 -2.23
C THR A 71 3.46 1.60 -1.15
N TYR A 72 2.75 0.53 -1.50
CA TYR A 72 2.36 -0.51 -0.56
C TYR A 72 3.58 -1.10 0.15
N ARG A 73 4.64 -1.45 -0.59
CA ARG A 73 5.86 -2.03 -0.03
C ARG A 73 6.59 -1.06 0.90
N LEU A 74 6.56 0.24 0.59
CA LEU A 74 7.16 1.28 1.43
C LEU A 74 6.38 1.50 2.73
N LEU A 75 5.05 1.40 2.69
CA LEU A 75 4.18 1.76 3.82
C LEU A 75 3.88 0.58 4.75
N ILE A 76 3.80 -0.64 4.21
CA ILE A 76 3.35 -1.81 4.95
C ILE A 76 4.54 -2.70 5.33
N VAL A 77 4.88 -2.65 6.61
CA VAL A 77 6.03 -3.37 7.20
C VAL A 77 5.88 -4.90 7.08
N VAL A 78 4.67 -5.41 7.38
CA VAL A 78 4.37 -6.84 7.34
C VAL A 78 3.32 -7.07 6.25
N PRO A 79 3.73 -7.44 5.02
CA PRO A 79 2.80 -7.63 3.92
C PRO A 79 1.92 -8.85 4.19
N SER A 80 0.63 -8.71 3.95
CA SER A 80 -0.36 -9.78 4.06
C SER A 80 -1.48 -9.56 3.03
N PRO A 81 -2.26 -10.59 2.66
CA PRO A 81 -3.41 -10.41 1.77
C PRO A 81 -4.42 -9.39 2.33
N GLY A 82 -4.64 -9.40 3.65
CA GLY A 82 -5.58 -8.48 4.31
C GLY A 82 -5.10 -7.02 4.36
N SER A 83 -3.79 -6.77 4.51
CA SER A 83 -3.25 -5.40 4.38
C SER A 83 -3.26 -4.93 2.94
N TRP A 84 -2.98 -5.81 1.97
CA TRP A 84 -3.06 -5.50 0.54
C TRP A 84 -4.48 -5.11 0.13
N LEU A 85 -5.48 -5.90 0.54
CA LEU A 85 -6.89 -5.61 0.26
C LEU A 85 -7.30 -4.28 0.87
N ARG A 86 -7.02 -4.04 2.15
CA ARG A 86 -7.34 -2.77 2.82
C ARG A 86 -6.71 -1.56 2.12
N TYR A 87 -5.44 -1.68 1.73
CA TYR A 87 -4.73 -0.62 1.02
C TYR A 87 -5.38 -0.25 -0.32
N ASN A 88 -5.75 -1.27 -1.12
CA ASN A 88 -6.44 -1.06 -2.39
C ASN A 88 -7.86 -0.52 -2.20
N LEU A 89 -8.60 -1.01 -1.20
CA LEU A 89 -9.93 -0.50 -0.85
C LEU A 89 -9.89 0.97 -0.44
N THR A 90 -8.80 1.46 0.17
CA THR A 90 -8.65 2.89 0.45
C THR A 90 -8.61 3.71 -0.85
N TYR A 91 -7.83 3.32 -1.85
CA TYR A 91 -7.81 4.03 -3.13
C TYR A 91 -9.14 3.96 -3.86
N LEU A 92 -9.80 2.80 -3.86
CA LEU A 92 -11.13 2.65 -4.43
C LEU A 92 -12.14 3.58 -3.74
N ALA A 93 -12.13 3.63 -2.41
CA ALA A 93 -13.00 4.52 -1.64
C ALA A 93 -12.71 6.00 -1.95
N LEU A 94 -11.44 6.39 -2.07
CA LEU A 94 -11.05 7.73 -2.46
C LEU A 94 -11.58 8.10 -3.85
N PHE A 95 -11.53 7.19 -4.83
CA PHE A 95 -12.16 7.41 -6.13
C PHE A 95 -13.68 7.54 -6.05
N GLY A 96 -14.34 6.75 -5.20
CA GLY A 96 -15.77 6.90 -4.94
C GLY A 96 -16.11 8.27 -4.33
N VAL A 97 -15.27 8.78 -3.42
CA VAL A 97 -15.40 10.12 -2.86
C VAL A 97 -15.18 11.18 -3.93
N LEU A 98 -14.16 11.05 -4.80
CA LEU A 98 -13.95 11.97 -5.92
C LEU A 98 -15.16 12.02 -6.85
N ALA A 99 -15.70 10.85 -7.22
CA ALA A 99 -16.88 10.75 -8.07
C ALA A 99 -18.09 11.45 -7.44
N SER A 100 -18.35 11.15 -6.16
CA SER A 100 -19.46 11.75 -5.41
C SER A 100 -19.29 13.25 -5.26
N ALA A 101 -18.08 13.71 -4.93
CA ALA A 101 -17.77 15.12 -4.81
C ALA A 101 -17.93 15.84 -6.15
N SER A 102 -17.53 15.22 -7.26
CA SER A 102 -17.72 15.77 -8.60
C SER A 102 -19.21 15.95 -8.92
N LEU A 103 -20.05 14.94 -8.64
CA LEU A 103 -21.50 15.00 -8.87
C LEU A 103 -22.22 16.04 -8.00
N ILE A 104 -21.71 16.33 -6.80
CA ILE A 104 -22.32 17.27 -5.85
C ILE A 104 -21.82 18.71 -6.07
N ALA A 105 -20.52 18.87 -6.35
CA ALA A 105 -19.87 20.17 -6.35
C ALA A 105 -19.98 20.90 -7.70
N PHE A 106 -20.20 20.16 -8.79
CA PHE A 106 -20.26 20.75 -10.12
C PHE A 106 -21.70 20.78 -10.65
N GLU A 107 -22.05 21.94 -11.22
CA GLU A 107 -23.17 22.01 -12.14
C GLU A 107 -22.72 21.42 -13.48
N PRO A 108 -23.54 20.59 -14.15
CA PRO A 108 -23.18 20.02 -15.44
C PRO A 108 -23.02 21.14 -16.46
N VAL A 109 -21.88 21.14 -17.16
CA VAL A 109 -21.49 22.23 -18.07
C VAL A 109 -21.72 21.87 -19.53
N SER A 110 -21.85 20.57 -19.83
CA SER A 110 -22.07 20.10 -21.19
C SER A 110 -22.91 18.84 -21.22
N THR A 111 -23.60 18.64 -22.34
CA THR A 111 -24.32 17.41 -22.64
C THR A 111 -23.43 16.46 -23.44
N ILE A 112 -23.75 15.18 -23.45
CA ILE A 112 -23.05 14.18 -24.27
C ILE A 112 -23.05 14.58 -25.76
N GLN A 113 -24.15 15.17 -26.24
CA GLN A 113 -24.29 15.60 -27.64
C GLN A 113 -23.33 16.73 -27.99
N GLU A 114 -23.16 17.70 -27.09
CA GLU A 114 -22.24 18.81 -27.28
C GLU A 114 -20.78 18.34 -27.23
N LEU A 115 -20.44 17.41 -26.33
CA LEU A 115 -19.10 16.80 -26.29
C LEU A 115 -18.73 16.12 -27.60
N MET A 116 -19.68 15.43 -28.24
CA MET A 116 -19.46 14.77 -29.52
C MET A 116 -19.35 15.76 -30.70
N ALA A 117 -19.90 16.97 -30.56
CA ALA A 117 -19.86 17.99 -31.60
C ALA A 117 -18.55 18.81 -31.58
N VAL A 118 -17.84 18.85 -30.45
CA VAL A 118 -16.58 19.60 -30.32
C VAL A 118 -15.46 18.95 -31.14
N ARG A 119 -14.92 19.72 -32.09
CA ARG A 119 -13.69 19.35 -32.82
C ARG A 119 -12.47 19.83 -32.04
N GLY A 120 -11.96 18.99 -31.13
CA GLY A 120 -10.74 19.28 -30.38
C GLY A 120 -10.82 18.88 -28.90
N PRO A 121 -9.77 19.15 -28.12
CA PRO A 121 -9.80 18.92 -26.68
C PRO A 121 -10.82 19.85 -26.00
N PRO A 122 -11.61 19.37 -25.03
CA PRO A 122 -12.62 20.19 -24.36
C PRO A 122 -11.97 21.10 -23.31
N GLU A 123 -11.37 22.20 -23.75
CA GLU A 123 -10.57 23.11 -22.89
C GLU A 123 -11.33 23.62 -21.67
N LYS A 124 -12.64 23.91 -21.81
CA LYS A 124 -13.48 24.36 -20.70
C LYS A 124 -13.61 23.31 -19.60
N LEU A 125 -13.85 22.05 -19.98
CA LEU A 125 -13.94 20.93 -19.03
C LEU A 125 -12.59 20.71 -18.33
N ILE A 126 -11.50 20.75 -19.09
CA ILE A 126 -10.15 20.58 -18.55
C ILE A 126 -9.83 21.69 -17.55
N GLY A 127 -10.13 22.95 -17.90
CA GLY A 127 -9.89 24.11 -17.03
C GLY A 127 -10.63 24.04 -15.70
N GLN A 128 -11.85 23.47 -15.69
CA GLN A 128 -12.65 23.31 -14.47
C GLN A 128 -12.26 22.06 -13.66
N ALA A 129 -11.94 20.95 -14.33
CA ALA A 129 -11.57 19.71 -13.66
C ALA A 129 -10.18 19.78 -13.01
N MET A 130 -9.25 20.56 -13.57
CA MET A 130 -7.86 20.62 -13.11
C MET A 130 -7.69 21.09 -11.66
N PRO A 131 -8.28 22.22 -11.21
CA PRO A 131 -8.15 22.66 -9.81
C PRO A 131 -8.67 21.64 -8.81
N VAL A 132 -9.81 21.02 -9.09
CA VAL A 132 -10.40 19.98 -8.22
C VAL A 132 -9.56 18.72 -8.23
N THR A 133 -9.01 18.34 -9.38
CA THR A 133 -8.07 17.23 -9.52
C THR A 133 -6.82 17.45 -8.66
N VAL A 134 -6.20 18.63 -8.74
CA VAL A 134 -5.02 18.97 -7.94
C VAL A 134 -5.35 18.97 -6.44
N GLY A 135 -6.45 19.62 -6.05
CA GLY A 135 -6.90 19.66 -4.65
C GLY A 135 -7.18 18.26 -4.10
N PHE A 136 -7.86 17.41 -4.89
CA PHE A 136 -8.13 16.03 -4.54
C PHE A 136 -6.85 15.21 -4.42
N VAL A 137 -5.89 15.35 -5.34
CA VAL A 137 -4.60 14.63 -5.27
C VAL A 137 -3.87 14.95 -3.98
N LEU A 138 -3.80 16.23 -3.60
CA LEU A 138 -3.16 16.65 -2.34
C LEU A 138 -3.90 16.10 -1.13
N LEU A 139 -5.22 16.18 -1.10
CA LEU A 139 -6.06 15.70 -0.01
C LEU A 139 -5.96 14.17 0.14
N ALA A 140 -6.10 13.43 -0.95
CA ALA A 140 -5.99 11.97 -0.97
C ALA A 140 -4.59 11.51 -0.54
N ALA A 141 -3.52 12.19 -1.01
CA ALA A 141 -2.16 11.89 -0.57
C ALA A 141 -1.98 12.12 0.94
N ALA A 142 -2.54 13.22 1.48
CA ALA A 142 -2.53 13.48 2.91
C ALA A 142 -3.30 12.41 3.69
N LEU A 143 -4.49 12.01 3.24
CA LEU A 143 -5.30 10.97 3.90
C LEU A 143 -4.60 9.61 3.89
N VAL A 144 -4.06 9.18 2.75
CA VAL A 144 -3.29 7.92 2.67
C VAL A 144 -2.04 8.01 3.57
N GLY A 145 -1.38 9.17 3.58
CA GLY A 145 -0.26 9.46 4.48
C GLY A 145 -0.65 9.36 5.95
N LEU A 146 -1.82 9.84 6.35
CA LEU A 146 -2.32 9.73 7.73
C LEU A 146 -2.69 8.29 8.10
N LEU A 147 -3.29 7.53 7.18
CA LEU A 147 -3.76 6.17 7.43
C LEU A 147 -2.63 5.14 7.46
N PHE A 148 -1.61 5.31 6.62
CA PHE A 148 -0.55 4.31 6.42
C PHE A 148 0.87 4.85 6.62
N GLY A 149 1.07 6.16 6.52
CA GLY A 149 2.36 6.82 6.67
C GLY A 149 2.71 7.07 8.14
N ARG A 150 3.78 6.44 8.62
CA ARG A 150 4.37 6.75 9.94
C ARG A 150 5.40 7.87 9.92
N ARG A 151 5.89 8.24 8.73
CA ARG A 151 7.01 9.17 8.54
C ARG A 151 6.75 10.12 7.38
N TRP A 152 7.14 11.37 7.54
CA TRP A 152 6.96 12.44 6.55
C TRP A 152 7.62 12.14 5.19
N TRP A 153 8.76 11.43 5.20
CA TRP A 153 9.47 11.02 3.97
C TRP A 153 8.67 10.09 3.05
N HIS A 154 7.61 9.44 3.55
CA HIS A 154 6.74 8.60 2.71
C HIS A 154 5.73 9.42 1.88
N PHE A 155 5.56 10.71 2.17
CA PHE A 155 4.57 11.54 1.50
C PHE A 155 4.84 11.69 -0.01
N GLY A 156 6.11 11.82 -0.41
CA GLY A 156 6.48 11.96 -1.82
C GLY A 156 6.02 10.79 -2.70
N PRO A 157 6.41 9.53 -2.39
CA PRO A 157 5.93 8.36 -3.14
C PRO A 157 4.40 8.20 -3.16
N ILE A 158 3.73 8.52 -2.05
CA ILE A 158 2.25 8.53 -1.98
C ILE A 158 1.69 9.56 -2.97
N LEU A 159 2.20 10.78 -2.93
CA LEU A 159 1.75 11.87 -3.81
C LEU A 159 1.92 11.50 -5.28
N VAL A 160 3.07 10.94 -5.66
CA VAL A 160 3.31 10.45 -7.03
C VAL A 160 2.30 9.38 -7.41
N THR A 161 2.02 8.43 -6.53
CA THR A 161 1.07 7.34 -6.80
C THR A 161 -0.34 7.87 -6.97
N VAL A 162 -0.79 8.77 -6.08
CA VAL A 162 -2.11 9.40 -6.18
C VAL A 162 -2.20 10.22 -7.46
N ALA A 163 -1.18 10.99 -7.82
CA ALA A 163 -1.17 11.79 -9.04
C ALA A 163 -1.28 10.91 -10.29
N VAL A 164 -0.51 9.82 -10.37
CA VAL A 164 -0.57 8.85 -11.49
C VAL A 164 -1.95 8.20 -11.58
N LEU A 165 -2.50 7.75 -10.44
CA LEU A 165 -3.82 7.13 -10.38
C LEU A 165 -4.91 8.10 -10.82
N VAL A 166 -4.89 9.34 -10.33
CA VAL A 166 -5.90 10.33 -10.69
C VAL A 166 -5.76 10.77 -12.15
N LEU A 167 -4.54 10.88 -12.67
CA LEU A 167 -4.31 11.23 -14.07
C LEU A 167 -4.86 10.17 -15.03
N PHE A 168 -4.64 8.88 -14.75
CA PHE A 168 -5.05 7.79 -15.66
C PHE A 168 -6.48 7.28 -15.43
N LEU A 169 -6.96 7.29 -14.18
CA LEU A 169 -8.27 6.75 -13.81
C LEU A 169 -9.21 7.86 -13.32
N GLY A 170 -8.72 8.74 -12.47
CA GLY A 170 -9.51 9.78 -11.80
C GLY A 170 -10.06 10.84 -12.75
N LEU A 171 -9.38 11.15 -13.85
CA LEU A 171 -9.86 12.16 -14.80
C LEU A 171 -11.18 11.74 -15.46
N ASN A 172 -11.32 10.47 -15.79
CA ASN A 172 -12.58 9.91 -16.30
C ASN A 172 -13.69 10.03 -15.26
N VAL A 173 -13.37 9.77 -13.99
CA VAL A 173 -14.31 9.85 -12.86
C VAL A 173 -14.66 11.29 -12.48
N SER A 174 -13.73 12.23 -12.60
CA SER A 174 -13.98 13.64 -12.28
C SER A 174 -14.84 14.31 -13.34
N VAL A 175 -14.73 13.89 -14.60
CA VAL A 175 -15.51 14.46 -15.70
C VAL A 175 -16.98 14.04 -15.62
N THR A 176 -17.32 12.93 -14.94
CA THR A 176 -18.73 12.50 -14.87
C THR A 176 -19.64 13.55 -14.21
N GLY A 177 -19.17 14.29 -13.19
CA GLY A 177 -19.99 15.35 -12.59
C GLY A 177 -20.17 16.59 -13.45
N LEU A 178 -19.39 16.74 -14.52
CA LEU A 178 -19.51 17.85 -15.47
C LEU A 178 -20.44 17.54 -16.65
N VAL A 179 -20.89 16.29 -16.77
CA VAL A 179 -21.77 15.82 -17.84
C VAL A 179 -23.18 15.65 -17.27
N GLU A 180 -24.16 16.27 -17.92
CA GLU A 180 -25.56 16.10 -17.54
C GLU A 180 -26.03 14.67 -17.86
N PHE A 181 -26.49 13.95 -16.84
CA PHE A 181 -27.14 12.64 -17.00
C PHE A 181 -28.64 12.78 -16.83
N GLY A 182 -29.41 12.27 -17.79
CA GLY A 182 -30.86 12.14 -17.60
C GLY A 182 -31.18 11.14 -16.49
N ALA A 183 -32.37 11.24 -15.89
CA ALA A 183 -32.82 10.28 -14.86
C ALA A 183 -32.84 8.81 -15.37
N GLY A 184 -32.95 8.61 -16.69
CA GLY A 184 -32.84 7.30 -17.34
C GLY A 184 -31.42 6.76 -17.46
N ASP A 185 -30.40 7.60 -17.30
CA ASP A 185 -28.99 7.26 -17.58
C ASP A 185 -28.21 6.83 -16.33
N LEU A 186 -28.86 6.73 -15.17
CA LEU A 186 -28.26 6.24 -13.93
C LEU A 186 -27.64 4.83 -14.07
N HIS A 187 -28.15 4.03 -15.01
CA HIS A 187 -27.58 2.72 -15.33
C HIS A 187 -26.16 2.83 -15.87
N LEU A 188 -25.84 3.84 -16.69
CA LEU A 188 -24.48 4.07 -17.22
C LEU A 188 -23.50 4.42 -16.10
N LEU A 189 -23.95 5.22 -15.12
CA LEU A 189 -23.15 5.53 -13.94
C LEU A 189 -22.88 4.26 -13.12
N ALA A 190 -23.90 3.43 -12.91
CA ALA A 190 -23.75 2.15 -12.23
C ALA A 190 -22.80 1.19 -12.99
N GLU A 191 -22.88 1.14 -14.32
CA GLU A 191 -21.97 0.38 -15.17
C GLU A 191 -20.53 0.87 -15.05
N LEU A 192 -20.30 2.19 -15.07
CA LEU A 192 -18.97 2.78 -14.90
C LEU A 192 -18.38 2.40 -13.54
N PHE A 193 -19.13 2.53 -12.45
CA PHE A 193 -18.67 2.10 -11.13
C PHE A 193 -18.45 0.58 -11.08
N GLY A 194 -19.32 -0.21 -11.70
CA GLY A 194 -19.18 -1.66 -11.84
C GLY A 194 -17.87 -2.04 -12.54
N LEU A 195 -17.51 -1.33 -13.62
CA LEU A 195 -16.25 -1.54 -14.33
C LEU A 195 -15.03 -1.15 -13.49
N ILE A 196 -15.10 -0.08 -12.70
CA ILE A 196 -14.03 0.29 -11.75
C ILE A 196 -13.85 -0.80 -10.69
N LEU A 197 -14.94 -1.36 -10.17
CA LEU A 197 -14.91 -2.47 -9.21
C LEU A 197 -14.29 -3.73 -9.82
N VAL A 198 -14.67 -4.06 -11.06
CA VAL A 198 -14.10 -5.17 -11.82
C VAL A 198 -12.59 -4.98 -12.04
N LEU A 199 -12.16 -3.80 -12.48
CA LEU A 199 -10.75 -3.46 -12.69
C LEU A 199 -9.96 -3.64 -11.39
N ASN A 200 -10.45 -3.07 -10.29
CA ASN A 200 -9.80 -3.18 -8.99
C ASN A 200 -9.79 -4.64 -8.47
N GLY A 201 -10.89 -5.38 -8.66
CA GLY A 201 -10.99 -6.79 -8.30
C GLY A 201 -9.99 -7.66 -9.06
N ALA A 202 -9.90 -7.48 -10.39
CA ALA A 202 -8.94 -8.17 -11.24
C ALA A 202 -7.48 -7.84 -10.83
N PHE A 203 -7.20 -6.56 -10.54
CA PHE A 203 -5.89 -6.13 -10.06
C PHE A 203 -5.51 -6.80 -8.74
N VAL A 204 -6.39 -6.74 -7.73
CA VAL A 204 -6.15 -7.32 -6.40
C VAL A 204 -5.96 -8.83 -6.50
N ALA A 205 -6.84 -9.53 -7.23
CA ALA A 205 -6.76 -10.98 -7.39
C ALA A 205 -5.47 -11.41 -8.09
N THR A 206 -5.10 -10.73 -9.18
CA THR A 206 -3.87 -11.02 -9.94
C THR A 206 -2.63 -10.78 -9.11
N PHE A 207 -2.55 -9.67 -8.38
CA PHE A 207 -1.41 -9.39 -7.51
C PHE A 207 -1.27 -10.43 -6.41
N ILE A 208 -2.38 -10.81 -5.75
CA ILE A 208 -2.38 -11.86 -4.73
C ILE A 208 -1.91 -13.19 -5.32
N ALA A 209 -2.36 -13.55 -6.52
CA ALA A 209 -1.95 -14.78 -7.19
C ALA A 209 -0.44 -14.79 -7.50
N LEU A 210 0.10 -13.68 -8.01
CA LEU A 210 1.53 -13.53 -8.33
C LEU A 210 2.41 -13.53 -7.08
N GLU A 211 1.95 -12.89 -5.99
CA GLU A 211 2.69 -12.73 -4.75
C GLU A 211 2.32 -13.73 -3.66
N TRP A 212 1.51 -14.75 -3.98
CA TRP A 212 0.95 -15.68 -3.00
C TRP A 212 2.01 -16.27 -2.08
N ARG A 213 3.14 -16.70 -2.65
CA ARG A 213 4.27 -17.26 -1.90
C ARG A 213 4.92 -16.28 -0.94
N ASN A 214 5.01 -15.01 -1.30
CA ASN A 214 5.62 -13.98 -0.48
C ASN A 214 4.65 -13.47 0.60
N LEU A 215 3.35 -13.42 0.30
CA LEU A 215 2.28 -13.00 1.22
C LEU A 215 1.94 -14.06 2.26
N MET A 216 2.05 -15.34 1.91
CA MET A 216 1.66 -16.46 2.77
C MET A 216 2.82 -17.10 3.52
N ARG A 217 4.07 -16.66 3.31
CA ARG A 217 5.22 -17.13 4.11
C ARG A 217 4.93 -16.79 5.57
N PRO A 218 4.63 -17.79 6.43
CA PRO A 218 4.27 -17.51 7.80
C PRO A 218 5.47 -16.86 8.49
N LEU A 219 5.20 -15.97 9.46
CA LEU A 219 6.19 -15.45 10.41
C LEU A 219 6.84 -16.56 11.28
N HIS A 220 6.62 -17.85 10.97
CA HIS A 220 7.16 -19.00 11.68
C HIS A 220 8.70 -19.10 11.67
N ALA A 221 9.41 -18.24 10.93
CA ALA A 221 10.87 -18.11 11.08
C ALA A 221 11.30 -17.45 12.41
N GLY A 222 10.37 -16.89 13.21
CA GLY A 222 10.68 -16.28 14.50
C GLY A 222 10.53 -17.19 15.73
N SER A 223 9.97 -18.39 15.59
CA SER A 223 9.70 -19.28 16.72
C SER A 223 10.63 -20.49 16.71
N GLY A 224 11.85 -20.28 17.18
CA GLY A 224 12.64 -21.33 17.82
C GLY A 224 13.22 -22.37 16.89
N ASP A 225 14.37 -22.07 16.28
CA ASP A 225 15.45 -23.06 16.36
C ASP A 225 16.40 -22.60 17.46
N GLY A 226 15.98 -22.86 18.70
CA GLY A 226 16.85 -22.94 19.86
C GLY A 226 17.78 -24.16 19.77
N ARG A 227 18.29 -24.51 18.59
CA ARG A 227 19.56 -25.20 18.45
C ARG A 227 20.65 -24.25 18.90
N VAL A 228 20.71 -24.11 20.22
CA VAL A 228 21.96 -24.18 20.97
C VAL A 228 22.84 -25.19 20.23
N GLY A 229 23.77 -24.67 19.45
CA GLY A 229 24.90 -25.42 18.96
C GLY A 229 25.57 -26.02 20.18
N ARG A 230 25.28 -27.28 20.44
CA ARG A 230 26.14 -28.14 21.23
C ARG A 230 27.33 -28.41 20.31
N ASP A 231 28.38 -27.61 20.46
CA ASP A 231 29.68 -27.86 19.83
C ASP A 231 30.12 -29.30 20.17
N PRO A 232 30.42 -30.17 19.19
CA PRO A 232 31.02 -31.48 19.47
C PRO A 232 32.54 -31.44 19.60
N SER A 233 33.18 -30.26 19.54
CA SER A 233 34.65 -30.14 19.51
C SER A 233 35.19 -29.29 20.66
N SER A 234 35.12 -29.83 21.87
CA SER A 234 36.06 -29.48 22.95
C SER A 234 36.57 -30.76 23.59
N GLY A 235 37.48 -31.42 22.89
CA GLY A 235 38.44 -32.31 23.56
C GLY A 235 39.42 -31.45 24.37
N THR A 236 39.65 -31.89 25.62
CA THR A 236 40.96 -31.90 26.32
C THR A 236 41.82 -30.65 26.15
N ASP A 237 42.07 -29.80 27.14
CA ASP A 237 42.36 -30.00 28.56
C ASP A 237 42.25 -28.62 29.22
N ASP A 238 41.71 -28.52 30.44
CA ASP A 238 42.48 -27.91 31.53
C ASP A 238 41.75 -28.06 32.88
N GLN A 239 42.57 -28.32 33.88
CA GLN A 239 42.23 -28.62 35.26
C GLN A 239 41.73 -27.39 36.02
N GLY A 240 40.81 -27.65 36.96
CA GLY A 240 40.78 -26.93 38.23
C GLY A 240 40.04 -25.60 38.23
N ARG A 241 38.73 -25.64 38.53
CA ARG A 241 38.09 -24.60 39.34
C ARG A 241 36.89 -25.17 40.08
N GLY A 242 36.85 -24.85 41.37
CA GLY A 242 36.01 -25.49 42.38
C GLY A 242 34.51 -25.39 42.10
N TYR A 243 33.82 -26.45 42.48
CA TYR A 243 32.38 -26.53 42.55
C TYR A 243 31.87 -25.56 43.63
N ALA A 244 31.34 -24.41 43.21
CA ALA A 244 30.39 -23.65 44.01
C ALA A 244 29.04 -24.39 43.95
N SER A 245 28.48 -24.68 45.11
CA SER A 245 27.28 -25.51 45.24
C SER A 245 26.03 -24.86 44.60
N PRO A 246 25.09 -25.64 44.03
CA PRO A 246 23.91 -25.12 43.31
C PRO A 246 22.84 -24.40 44.16
N GLN A 247 23.06 -24.18 45.45
CA GLN A 247 22.05 -23.62 46.36
C GLN A 247 22.06 -22.09 46.44
N GLU A 248 23.16 -21.41 46.10
CA GLU A 248 23.23 -19.93 46.18
C GLU A 248 22.67 -19.21 44.94
N ALA A 249 22.59 -19.87 43.78
CA ALA A 249 22.14 -19.22 42.54
C ALA A 249 20.61 -19.01 42.45
N ARG A 250 19.82 -19.65 43.33
CA ARG A 250 18.35 -19.51 43.33
C ARG A 250 17.82 -18.32 44.14
N GLY A 251 18.65 -17.69 44.98
CA GLY A 251 18.26 -16.52 45.77
C GLY A 251 18.30 -15.21 44.99
N ALA A 252 19.27 -15.03 44.08
CA ALA A 252 19.50 -13.75 43.40
C ALA A 252 18.51 -13.47 42.25
N ALA A 253 17.92 -14.51 41.64
CA ALA A 253 17.01 -14.33 40.50
C ALA A 253 15.60 -13.83 40.90
N ARG A 254 15.20 -13.95 42.17
CA ARG A 254 13.88 -13.48 42.65
C ARG A 254 13.85 -12.02 43.11
N ALA A 255 15.00 -11.38 43.32
CA ALA A 255 15.06 -9.98 43.76
C ALA A 255 15.10 -8.96 42.61
N ALA A 256 15.43 -9.38 41.38
CA ALA A 256 15.57 -8.47 40.24
C ALA A 256 14.27 -8.23 39.45
N ASP A 257 13.22 -9.02 39.70
CA ASP A 257 11.98 -8.98 38.90
C ASP A 257 10.87 -8.13 39.55
N THR A 258 10.92 -7.92 40.88
CA THR A 258 9.95 -7.07 41.58
C THR A 258 10.25 -5.57 41.50
N GLY A 259 11.50 -5.18 41.19
CA GLY A 259 11.88 -3.76 41.05
C GLY A 259 11.43 -3.11 39.74
N ARG A 260 11.40 -3.88 38.63
CA ARG A 260 11.15 -3.33 37.29
C ARG A 260 9.67 -2.98 37.02
N VAL A 261 8.74 -3.59 37.76
CA VAL A 261 7.30 -3.31 37.64
C VAL A 261 6.91 -2.03 38.40
N ALA A 262 7.68 -1.61 39.41
CA ALA A 262 7.41 -0.40 40.18
C ALA A 262 7.84 0.89 39.45
N GLU A 263 8.90 0.83 38.64
CA GLU A 263 9.43 2.00 37.90
C GLU A 263 8.51 2.40 36.72
N ALA A 264 7.98 1.42 35.98
CA ALA A 264 7.13 1.65 34.81
C ALA A 264 5.78 2.32 35.11
N ARG A 265 5.37 2.39 36.39
CA ARG A 265 4.10 3.01 36.81
C ARG A 265 4.22 4.50 37.12
N LYS A 266 5.44 5.05 37.26
CA LYS A 266 5.65 6.48 37.52
C LYS A 266 5.65 7.32 36.24
N ASP A 267 6.15 6.80 35.13
CA ASP A 267 6.25 7.56 33.88
C ASP A 267 4.90 7.90 33.23
N TRP A 268 3.88 7.06 33.41
CA TRP A 268 2.54 7.33 32.84
C TRP A 268 1.81 8.51 33.47
N ARG A 269 2.22 9.00 34.65
CA ARG A 269 1.55 10.15 35.30
C ARG A 269 2.10 11.52 34.89
N GLN A 270 3.19 11.59 34.11
CA GLN A 270 3.81 12.87 33.72
C GLN A 270 3.48 13.34 32.29
N CYS A 271 2.92 12.50 31.41
CA CYS A 271 2.54 12.91 30.04
C CYS A 271 1.11 13.43 29.89
N GLY A 272 0.46 13.83 30.99
CA GLY A 272 -0.93 14.32 30.99
C GLY A 272 -1.06 15.71 31.61
N ARG A 273 -0.40 16.71 31.02
CA ARG A 273 -0.70 18.14 31.18
C ARG A 273 -0.34 18.91 29.93
#